data_AF-A0A956TR85-F1
#
_entry.id   AF-A0A956TR85-F1
#
_cell.length_a   1.000
_cell.length_b   1.000
_cell.length_c   1.000
_cell.angle_alpha   90.00
_cell.angle_beta   90.00
_cell.angle_gamma   90.00
#
_symmetry.space_group_name_H-M   'P 1'
#
loop_
_entity.id
_entity.type
_entity.pdbx_description
1 polymer ?
#
loop_
_entity_poly.entity_id
_entity_poly.type
_entity_poly.pdbx_seq_one_letter_code
_entity_poly.pdbx_strand_id
1 'polypeptide(L)'
;MRAGSLSQEPILSRLRNNYVCGYRNIAKAPYSGNSGIHPLSGPAVTTTNGAGPRNLQLFVLSADGTVLHCMPGYWQARDMAGELDLAERLNHIWTDRSITPAQKEALFAREHLRHINNHSSTMVAASELQGFDRVHIFKQNIQDAIKDPASLAGADPHHLPKEAFKSTDTIMHERLSKQPFLPYERFNVAQFVNYGSQHYDKGEHKIDPSAMASIRAHNLREVLHETWTPEEKKLDPSARPAAVKGAAPANDKVAKKAKKNVDLPVNMDETMTKTFWSYVEKGKYDKAECLASYKISRDSRNPIGYQMRSVLKYDRGDYQGAARDAYRAMQLGSKHPKLVWLYKNAMARLKAQRQMSVAVDNNTAVLNNTP
;
A
#
# COMPACT_ATOMS: atom_id res chain seq x y z
N MET A 1 -10.25 3.59 -8.99
CA MET A 1 -9.49 2.74 -8.06
C MET A 1 -10.50 1.95 -7.24
N ARG A 2 -10.44 0.62 -7.21
CA ARG A 2 -11.32 -0.16 -6.33
C ARG A 2 -10.80 0.03 -4.90
N ALA A 3 -11.51 0.82 -4.09
CA ALA A 3 -11.05 1.25 -2.77
C ALA A 3 -10.76 0.10 -1.79
N GLY A 4 -11.27 -1.11 -2.05
CA GLY A 4 -11.16 -2.26 -1.15
C GLY A 4 -9.71 -2.69 -0.83
N SER A 5 -8.77 -2.56 -1.77
CA SER A 5 -7.38 -2.98 -1.55
C SER A 5 -6.65 -2.12 -0.52
N LEU A 6 -6.89 -0.81 -0.55
CA LEU A 6 -6.14 0.17 0.25
C LEU A 6 -6.79 0.48 1.60
N SER A 7 -8.07 0.17 1.75
CA SER A 7 -8.86 0.48 2.94
C SER A 7 -8.98 -0.67 3.93
N GLN A 8 -8.28 -1.78 3.70
CA GLN A 8 -8.31 -2.98 4.54
C GLN A 8 -6.97 -3.21 5.23
N GLU A 9 -7.01 -3.84 6.41
CA GLU A 9 -5.79 -4.30 7.07
C GLU A 9 -5.22 -5.55 6.36
N PRO A 10 -3.89 -5.73 6.34
CA PRO A 10 -2.86 -4.89 6.98
C PRO A 10 -2.44 -3.64 6.16
N ILE A 11 -3.01 -3.44 4.97
CA ILE A 11 -2.57 -2.41 4.02
C ILE A 11 -2.82 -1.01 4.52
N LEU A 12 -4.00 -0.74 5.08
CA LEU A 12 -4.37 0.59 5.56
C LEU A 12 -3.35 1.11 6.59
N SER A 13 -3.05 0.31 7.62
CA SER A 13 -2.05 0.68 8.62
C SER A 13 -0.65 0.79 8.01
N ARG A 14 -0.28 -0.08 7.07
CA ARG A 14 1.02 -0.04 6.42
C ARG A 14 1.22 1.24 5.61
N LEU A 15 0.27 1.57 4.74
CA LEU A 15 0.28 2.80 3.94
C LEU A 15 0.36 4.04 4.83
N ARG A 16 -0.48 4.10 5.87
CA ARG A 16 -0.50 5.23 6.82
C ARG A 16 0.83 5.42 7.55
N ASN A 17 1.52 4.34 7.89
CA ASN A 17 2.69 4.39 8.75
C ASN A 17 4.02 4.47 8.00
N ASN A 18 4.09 3.95 6.77
CA ASN A 18 5.35 3.77 6.04
C ASN A 18 5.43 4.58 4.74
N TYR A 19 4.30 5.08 4.22
CA TYR A 19 4.24 5.68 2.89
C TYR A 19 3.70 7.11 2.91
N VAL A 20 4.20 7.93 2.00
CA VAL A 20 3.52 9.17 1.60
C VAL A 20 2.60 8.82 0.43
N CYS A 21 1.30 8.85 0.69
CA CYS A 21 0.30 8.49 -0.33
C CYS A 21 -0.11 9.74 -1.11
N GLY A 22 -0.04 9.65 -2.44
CA GLY A 22 -0.54 10.67 -3.37
C GLY A 22 -1.45 10.04 -4.43
N TYR A 23 -2.13 10.87 -5.20
CA TYR A 23 -2.95 10.41 -6.32
C TYR A 23 -2.79 11.32 -7.52
N ARG A 24 -3.00 10.75 -8.71
CA ARG A 24 -3.06 11.47 -9.98
C ARG A 24 -4.23 10.93 -10.79
N ASN A 25 -4.97 11.83 -11.43
CA ASN A 25 -6.02 11.43 -12.36
C ASN A 25 -5.40 10.97 -13.68
N ILE A 26 -5.64 9.72 -14.06
CA ILE A 26 -5.15 9.11 -15.31
C ILE A 26 -6.21 8.99 -16.39
N ALA A 27 -7.41 9.56 -16.23
CA ALA A 27 -8.54 9.35 -17.14
C ALA A 27 -8.25 9.67 -18.62
N LYS A 28 -7.31 10.57 -18.90
CA LYS A 28 -6.87 10.95 -20.26
C LYS A 28 -5.58 10.25 -20.71
N ALA A 29 -5.05 9.33 -19.91
CA ALA A 29 -3.83 8.61 -20.23
C ALA A 29 -4.10 7.50 -21.25
N PRO A 30 -3.17 7.19 -22.18
CA PRO A 30 -3.34 6.17 -23.21
C PRO A 30 -3.43 4.73 -22.66
N TYR A 31 -3.10 4.57 -21.39
CA TYR A 31 -3.19 3.34 -20.62
C TYR A 31 -4.37 3.35 -19.64
N SER A 32 -5.26 4.33 -19.69
CA SER A 32 -6.51 4.27 -18.94
C SER A 32 -7.49 3.34 -19.67
N GLY A 33 -7.84 2.23 -19.05
CA GLY A 33 -8.93 1.38 -19.48
C GLY A 33 -10.28 1.96 -19.06
N ASN A 34 -11.33 1.64 -19.81
CA ASN A 34 -12.70 2.00 -19.48
C ASN A 34 -13.32 0.88 -18.62
N SER A 35 -13.75 1.22 -17.41
CA SER A 35 -14.45 0.31 -16.50
C SER A 35 -15.91 0.71 -16.39
N GLY A 36 -16.80 -0.26 -16.19
CA GLY A 36 -18.20 0.02 -15.87
C GLY A 36 -18.38 0.86 -14.60
N ILE A 37 -19.59 1.38 -14.42
CA ILE A 37 -19.93 2.30 -13.33
C ILE A 37 -20.11 1.49 -12.05
N HIS A 38 -19.29 1.77 -11.02
CA HIS A 38 -19.39 1.12 -9.71
C HIS A 38 -20.27 1.95 -8.77
N PRO A 39 -21.40 1.38 -8.29
CA PRO A 39 -22.18 1.99 -7.22
C PRO A 39 -21.34 2.22 -5.95
N LEU A 40 -21.56 3.31 -5.21
CA LEU A 40 -20.98 3.49 -3.88
C LEU A 40 -21.39 2.40 -2.89
N SER A 41 -22.60 1.87 -3.03
CA SER A 41 -23.18 0.81 -2.22
C SER A 41 -23.05 -0.59 -2.85
N GLY A 42 -22.38 -0.68 -4.00
CA GLY A 42 -22.31 -1.91 -4.78
C GLY A 42 -21.38 -2.90 -4.10
N PRO A 43 -21.76 -4.19 -4.02
CA PRO A 43 -20.82 -5.19 -3.52
C PRO A 43 -19.58 -5.16 -4.41
N ALA A 44 -18.39 -5.19 -3.80
CA ALA A 44 -17.17 -5.41 -4.56
C ALA A 44 -17.30 -6.78 -5.22
N VAL A 45 -17.50 -6.81 -6.55
CA VAL A 45 -17.55 -8.06 -7.29
C VAL A 45 -16.23 -8.80 -7.06
N THR A 46 -16.29 -10.05 -6.60
CA THR A 46 -15.13 -10.94 -6.46
C THR A 46 -14.31 -10.86 -7.73
N THR A 47 -13.03 -10.51 -7.60
CA THR A 47 -12.16 -10.22 -8.74
C THR A 47 -10.76 -10.73 -8.42
N THR A 48 -9.97 -10.93 -9.47
CA THR A 48 -8.58 -11.37 -9.36
C THR A 48 -7.62 -10.21 -9.08
N ASN A 49 -6.47 -10.51 -8.50
CA ASN A 49 -5.33 -9.61 -8.44
C ASN A 49 -4.92 -9.24 -9.86
N GLY A 50 -4.61 -7.96 -10.08
CA GLY A 50 -4.30 -7.45 -11.40
C GLY A 50 -5.52 -7.24 -12.31
N ALA A 51 -6.74 -7.51 -11.85
CA ALA A 51 -7.95 -7.42 -12.67
C ALA A 51 -8.11 -6.05 -13.32
N GLY A 52 -8.32 -6.05 -14.64
CA GLY A 52 -8.25 -4.87 -15.48
C GLY A 52 -6.82 -4.39 -15.69
N PRO A 53 -5.89 -5.25 -16.18
CA PRO A 53 -4.46 -5.00 -16.12
C PRO A 53 -3.99 -3.81 -16.95
N ARG A 54 -4.81 -3.34 -17.91
CA ARG A 54 -4.58 -2.11 -18.68
C ARG A 54 -4.44 -0.91 -17.75
N ASN A 55 -5.20 -0.90 -16.67
CA ASN A 55 -5.14 0.16 -15.67
C ASN A 55 -3.98 -0.08 -14.71
N LEU A 56 -2.84 0.58 -14.90
CA LEU A 56 -1.81 0.67 -13.87
C LEU A 56 -2.26 1.65 -12.78
N GLN A 57 -2.74 1.12 -11.65
CA GLN A 57 -3.43 1.94 -10.63
C GLN A 57 -2.50 2.38 -9.50
N LEU A 58 -1.41 1.64 -9.26
CA LEU A 58 -0.53 1.86 -8.11
C LEU A 58 0.92 1.90 -8.56
N PHE A 59 1.63 2.89 -8.03
CA PHE A 59 3.08 3.00 -8.08
C PHE A 59 3.62 3.09 -6.67
N VAL A 60 4.72 2.39 -6.42
CA VAL A 60 5.55 2.58 -5.24
C VAL A 60 6.87 3.16 -5.73
N LEU A 61 7.16 4.37 -5.27
CA LEU A 61 8.32 5.14 -5.70
C LEU A 61 9.28 5.34 -4.53
N SER A 62 10.57 5.45 -4.84
CA SER A 62 11.53 6.01 -3.90
C SER A 62 11.34 7.53 -3.79
N ALA A 63 11.98 8.14 -2.79
CA ALA A 63 11.83 9.57 -2.50
C ALA A 63 12.28 10.48 -3.66
N ASP A 64 13.13 9.98 -4.54
CA ASP A 64 13.63 10.67 -5.74
C ASP A 64 12.78 10.43 -7.00
N GLY A 65 11.64 9.72 -6.88
CA GLY A 65 10.76 9.42 -8.02
C GLY A 65 11.14 8.15 -8.79
N THR A 66 12.15 7.41 -8.35
CA THR A 66 12.51 6.11 -8.93
C THR A 66 11.40 5.08 -8.72
N VAL A 67 11.00 4.37 -9.77
CA VAL A 67 10.02 3.28 -9.70
C VAL A 67 10.65 2.09 -8.99
N LEU A 68 10.09 1.75 -7.83
CA LEU A 68 10.44 0.54 -7.08
C LEU A 68 9.52 -0.60 -7.45
N HIS A 69 8.23 -0.31 -7.56
CA HIS A 69 7.20 -1.29 -7.89
C HIS A 69 5.99 -0.61 -8.52
N CYS A 70 5.18 -1.38 -9.24
CA CYS A 70 3.86 -0.94 -9.70
C CYS A 70 2.91 -2.12 -9.77
N MET A 71 1.62 -1.86 -9.52
CA MET A 71 0.58 -2.90 -9.46
C MET A 71 -0.61 -2.47 -10.31
N PRO A 72 -1.01 -3.28 -11.30
CA PRO A 72 -2.18 -3.00 -12.11
C PRO A 72 -3.44 -3.45 -11.39
N GLY A 73 -4.57 -2.85 -11.74
CA GLY A 73 -5.88 -3.33 -11.32
C GLY A 73 -6.10 -3.39 -9.80
N TYR A 74 -6.98 -4.33 -9.40
CA TYR A 74 -7.28 -4.62 -8.00
C TYR A 74 -6.26 -5.59 -7.39
N TRP A 75 -6.02 -5.51 -6.08
CA TRP A 75 -5.26 -6.52 -5.33
C TRP A 75 -5.94 -6.86 -4.00
N GLN A 76 -5.92 -8.12 -3.59
CA GLN A 76 -6.35 -8.50 -2.25
C GLN A 76 -5.38 -7.92 -1.21
N ALA A 77 -5.91 -7.47 -0.06
CA ALA A 77 -5.10 -6.80 0.96
C ALA A 77 -3.95 -7.67 1.49
N ARG A 78 -4.15 -8.99 1.61
CA ARG A 78 -3.11 -9.91 2.05
C ARG A 78 -1.98 -10.03 1.03
N ASP A 79 -2.31 -10.21 -0.24
CA ASP A 79 -1.32 -10.38 -1.31
C ASP A 79 -0.55 -9.07 -1.55
N MET A 80 -1.27 -7.95 -1.54
CA MET A 80 -0.68 -6.61 -1.62
C MET A 80 0.35 -6.36 -0.49
N ALA A 81 0.22 -7.01 0.67
CA ALA A 81 1.18 -6.84 1.74
C ALA A 81 2.55 -7.38 1.33
N GLY A 82 2.59 -8.53 0.66
CA GLY A 82 3.80 -9.10 0.08
C GLY A 82 4.41 -8.20 -1.01
N GLU A 83 3.58 -7.57 -1.84
CA GLU A 83 4.03 -6.61 -2.84
C GLU A 83 4.70 -5.38 -2.22
N LEU A 84 4.16 -4.88 -1.11
CA LEU A 84 4.77 -3.77 -0.36
C LEU A 84 6.03 -4.21 0.39
N ASP A 85 6.13 -5.47 0.84
CA ASP A 85 7.39 -6.01 1.39
C ASP A 85 8.49 -6.02 0.33
N LEU A 86 8.17 -6.39 -0.91
CA LEU A 86 9.11 -6.33 -2.03
C LEU A 86 9.57 -4.89 -2.27
N ALA A 87 8.63 -3.95 -2.37
CA ALA A 87 8.97 -2.56 -2.64
C ALA A 87 9.87 -1.94 -1.55
N GLU A 88 9.66 -2.29 -0.27
CA GLU A 88 10.53 -1.87 0.83
C GLU A 88 11.95 -2.46 0.71
N ARG A 89 12.09 -3.74 0.34
CA ARG A 89 13.41 -4.35 0.05
C ARG A 89 14.11 -3.67 -1.12
N LEU A 90 13.38 -3.39 -2.20
CA LEU A 90 13.92 -2.68 -3.37
C LEU A 90 14.36 -1.27 -3.01
N ASN A 91 13.63 -0.56 -2.14
CA ASN A 91 14.06 0.74 -1.65
C ASN A 91 15.36 0.65 -0.83
N HIS A 92 15.53 -0.39 -0.01
CA HIS A 92 16.79 -0.62 0.70
C HIS A 92 17.96 -0.84 -0.27
N ILE A 93 17.76 -1.64 -1.33
CA ILE A 93 18.77 -1.83 -2.38
C ILE A 93 19.08 -0.49 -3.09
N TRP A 94 18.04 0.27 -3.44
CA TRP A 94 18.20 1.54 -4.14
C TRP A 94 18.98 2.58 -3.34
N THR A 95 18.68 2.68 -2.04
CA THR A 95 19.26 3.71 -1.16
C THR A 95 20.62 3.33 -0.57
N ASP A 96 21.02 2.06 -0.67
CA ASP A 96 22.33 1.62 -0.24
C ASP A 96 23.43 2.20 -1.14
N ARG A 97 24.36 2.94 -0.53
CA ARG A 97 25.48 3.60 -1.22
C ARG A 97 26.68 2.67 -1.42
N SER A 98 26.71 1.52 -0.74
CA SER A 98 27.76 0.52 -0.89
C SER A 98 27.57 -0.37 -2.13
N ILE A 99 26.35 -0.39 -2.68
CA ILE A 99 25.99 -1.20 -3.85
C ILE A 99 26.18 -0.36 -5.12
N THR A 100 26.92 -0.89 -6.09
CA THR A 100 27.13 -0.19 -7.38
C THR A 100 25.85 -0.17 -8.22
N PRO A 101 25.71 0.76 -9.18
CA PRO A 101 24.55 0.80 -10.07
C PRO A 101 24.26 -0.53 -10.78
N ALA A 102 25.28 -1.17 -11.35
CA ALA A 102 25.14 -2.47 -12.01
C ALA A 102 24.67 -3.58 -11.05
N GLN A 103 25.16 -3.57 -9.80
CA GLN A 103 24.69 -4.50 -8.78
C GLN A 103 23.24 -4.22 -8.40
N LYS A 104 22.81 -2.96 -8.29
CA LYS A 104 21.42 -2.58 -8.03
C LYS A 104 20.49 -3.12 -9.12
N GLU A 105 20.86 -2.97 -10.39
CA GLU A 105 20.08 -3.50 -11.51
C GLU A 105 19.93 -5.02 -11.44
N ALA A 106 21.03 -5.74 -11.19
CA ALA A 106 21.00 -7.19 -11.03
C ALA A 106 20.17 -7.63 -9.81
N LEU A 107 20.27 -6.90 -8.69
CA LEU A 107 19.49 -7.16 -7.49
C LEU A 107 18.01 -6.88 -7.71
N PHE A 108 17.65 -5.81 -8.40
CA PHE A 108 16.26 -5.49 -8.75
C PHE A 108 15.63 -6.63 -9.53
N ALA A 109 16.29 -7.06 -10.62
CA ALA A 109 15.82 -8.16 -11.44
C ALA A 109 15.65 -9.45 -10.62
N ARG A 110 16.66 -9.78 -9.80
CA ARG A 110 16.66 -10.98 -8.96
C ARG A 110 15.55 -10.93 -7.91
N GLU A 111 15.30 -9.80 -7.26
CA GLU A 111 14.27 -9.68 -6.24
C GLU A 111 12.87 -9.86 -6.82
N HIS A 112 12.58 -9.31 -8.01
CA HIS A 112 11.31 -9.55 -8.70
C HIS A 112 11.11 -11.04 -9.05
N LEU A 113 12.13 -11.67 -9.63
CA LEU A 113 12.06 -13.09 -10.03
C LEU A 113 11.99 -14.03 -8.81
N ARG A 114 12.73 -13.72 -7.73
CA ARG A 114 12.64 -14.47 -6.48
C ARG A 114 11.27 -14.31 -5.83
N HIS A 115 10.69 -13.12 -5.88
CA HIS A 115 9.40 -12.82 -5.27
C HIS A 115 8.28 -13.68 -5.88
N ILE A 116 8.19 -13.77 -7.21
CA ILE A 116 7.19 -14.63 -7.87
C ILE A 116 7.40 -16.12 -7.58
N ASN A 117 8.64 -16.58 -7.43
CA ASN A 117 8.92 -17.98 -7.06
C ASN A 117 8.45 -18.32 -5.63
N ASN A 118 8.23 -17.30 -4.79
CA ASN A 118 7.73 -17.46 -3.43
C ASN A 118 6.22 -17.21 -3.30
N HIS A 119 5.52 -16.94 -4.41
CA HIS A 119 4.08 -16.75 -4.37
C HIS A 119 3.38 -18.05 -3.96
N SER A 120 2.45 -17.94 -3.01
CA SER A 120 1.61 -19.08 -2.63
C SER A 120 0.71 -19.48 -3.80
N SER A 121 0.32 -20.76 -3.85
CA SER A 121 -0.67 -21.24 -4.83
C SER A 121 -1.98 -20.44 -4.77
N THR A 122 -2.38 -19.97 -3.58
CA THR A 122 -3.55 -19.10 -3.40
C THR A 122 -3.38 -17.75 -4.09
N MET A 123 -2.21 -17.13 -3.97
CA MET A 123 -1.92 -15.85 -4.62
C MET A 123 -1.84 -16.00 -6.14
N VAL A 124 -1.24 -17.08 -6.64
CA VAL A 124 -1.18 -17.39 -8.08
C VAL A 124 -2.60 -17.60 -8.62
N ALA A 125 -3.43 -18.40 -7.95
CA ALA A 125 -4.84 -18.60 -8.32
C ALA A 125 -5.64 -17.28 -8.26
N ALA A 126 -5.40 -16.45 -7.24
CA ALA A 126 -6.00 -15.14 -7.12
C ALA A 126 -5.55 -14.18 -8.22
N SER A 127 -4.43 -14.43 -8.90
CA SER A 127 -3.86 -13.59 -9.95
C SER A 127 -4.12 -14.10 -11.37
N GLU A 128 -5.01 -15.09 -11.52
CA GLU A 128 -5.44 -15.61 -12.82
C GLU A 128 -5.93 -14.44 -13.71
N LEU A 129 -5.47 -14.41 -14.95
CA LEU A 129 -5.97 -13.47 -15.96
C LEU A 129 -7.47 -13.67 -16.16
N GLN A 130 -8.21 -12.58 -16.33
CA GLN A 130 -9.62 -12.69 -16.67
C GLN A 130 -9.79 -13.18 -18.12
N GLY A 131 -10.94 -13.79 -18.43
CA GLY A 131 -11.19 -14.37 -19.76
C GLY A 131 -10.98 -13.37 -20.90
N PHE A 132 -11.47 -12.13 -20.77
CA PHE A 132 -11.28 -11.08 -21.78
C PHE A 132 -9.81 -10.68 -21.97
N ASP A 133 -8.97 -10.74 -20.91
CA ASP A 133 -7.55 -10.43 -21.02
C ASP A 133 -6.82 -11.55 -21.77
N ARG A 134 -7.19 -12.83 -21.53
CA ARG A 134 -6.66 -13.97 -22.31
C ARG A 134 -7.02 -13.85 -23.79
N VAL A 135 -8.25 -13.47 -24.11
CA VAL A 135 -8.67 -13.21 -25.50
C VAL A 135 -7.86 -12.08 -26.13
N HIS A 136 -7.63 -11.00 -25.39
CA HIS A 136 -6.80 -9.88 -25.85
C HIS A 136 -5.35 -10.31 -26.11
N ILE A 137 -4.72 -11.00 -25.16
CA ILE A 137 -3.36 -11.54 -25.28
C ILE A 137 -3.23 -12.46 -26.50
N PHE A 138 -4.19 -13.38 -26.68
CA PHE A 138 -4.23 -14.31 -27.81
C PHE A 138 -4.35 -13.56 -29.14
N LYS A 139 -5.34 -12.67 -29.29
CA LYS A 139 -5.59 -11.92 -30.53
C LYS A 139 -4.45 -10.96 -30.90
N GLN A 140 -3.80 -10.37 -29.90
CA GLN A 140 -2.68 -9.43 -30.09
C GLN A 140 -1.32 -10.13 -30.09
N ASN A 141 -1.30 -11.46 -29.93
CA ASN A 141 -0.09 -12.27 -29.90
C ASN A 141 0.98 -11.77 -28.91
N ILE A 142 0.57 -11.45 -27.67
CA ILE A 142 1.46 -10.87 -26.65
C ILE A 142 2.31 -11.99 -26.03
N GLN A 143 3.44 -12.28 -26.68
CA GLN A 143 4.29 -13.45 -26.42
C GLN A 143 4.76 -13.57 -24.96
N ASP A 144 5.13 -12.47 -24.32
CA ASP A 144 5.66 -12.52 -22.95
C ASP A 144 4.61 -12.82 -21.89
N ALA A 145 3.31 -12.75 -22.24
CA ALA A 145 2.18 -13.15 -21.42
C ALA A 145 1.71 -14.59 -21.67
N ILE A 146 2.22 -15.25 -22.72
CA ILE A 146 1.90 -16.64 -23.06
C ILE A 146 2.92 -17.56 -22.37
N LYS A 147 2.43 -18.60 -21.69
CA LYS A 147 3.23 -19.61 -21.00
C LYS A 147 3.48 -20.83 -21.90
N ASP A 148 2.45 -21.28 -22.61
CA ASP A 148 2.50 -22.43 -23.51
C ASP A 148 1.87 -22.09 -24.87
N PRO A 149 2.67 -21.57 -25.83
CA PRO A 149 2.18 -21.24 -27.17
C PRO A 149 1.64 -22.46 -27.93
N ALA A 150 2.15 -23.67 -27.67
CA ALA A 150 1.74 -24.87 -28.39
C ALA A 150 0.28 -25.23 -28.08
N SER A 151 -0.15 -25.04 -26.83
CA SER A 151 -1.54 -25.23 -26.41
C SER A 151 -2.54 -24.24 -27.03
N LEU A 152 -2.05 -23.17 -27.67
CA LEU A 152 -2.87 -22.15 -28.34
C LEU A 152 -2.98 -22.36 -29.85
N ALA A 153 -2.26 -23.32 -30.43
CA ALA A 153 -2.30 -23.60 -31.86
C ALA A 153 -3.71 -24.07 -32.27
N GLY A 154 -4.38 -23.29 -33.12
CA GLY A 154 -5.75 -23.59 -33.57
C GLY A 154 -6.83 -23.45 -32.49
N ALA A 155 -6.51 -22.83 -31.35
CA ALA A 155 -7.47 -22.66 -30.26
C ALA A 155 -8.60 -21.69 -30.62
N ASP A 156 -9.82 -22.00 -30.20
CA ASP A 156 -10.98 -21.11 -30.30
C ASP A 156 -10.82 -19.93 -29.31
N PRO A 157 -10.88 -18.66 -29.77
CA PRO A 157 -10.86 -17.48 -28.91
C PRO A 157 -11.92 -17.50 -27.79
N HIS A 158 -13.03 -18.21 -27.96
CA HIS A 158 -14.08 -18.32 -26.94
C HIS A 158 -13.78 -19.39 -25.87
N HIS A 159 -12.84 -20.31 -26.12
CA HIS A 159 -12.52 -21.44 -25.27
C HIS A 159 -11.01 -21.58 -25.03
N LEU A 160 -10.35 -20.47 -24.71
CA LEU A 160 -8.91 -20.46 -24.47
C LEU A 160 -8.53 -21.15 -23.14
N PRO A 161 -7.59 -22.11 -23.15
CA PRO A 161 -7.12 -22.78 -21.94
C PRO A 161 -6.40 -21.80 -21.02
N LYS A 162 -6.80 -21.74 -19.75
CA LYS A 162 -6.24 -20.82 -18.76
C LYS A 162 -4.73 -21.02 -18.56
N GLU A 163 -4.31 -22.27 -18.56
CA GLU A 163 -2.92 -22.66 -18.24
C GLU A 163 -1.92 -22.31 -19.33
N ALA A 164 -2.41 -21.93 -20.51
CA ALA A 164 -1.60 -21.44 -21.62
C ALA A 164 -1.03 -20.03 -21.36
N PHE A 165 -1.57 -19.31 -20.37
CA PHE A 165 -1.20 -17.94 -20.07
C PHE A 165 -0.50 -17.83 -18.71
N LYS A 166 0.38 -16.85 -18.59
CA LYS A 166 0.96 -16.48 -17.29
C LYS A 166 -0.07 -15.72 -16.46
N SER A 167 0.01 -15.84 -15.14
CA SER A 167 -0.79 -15.03 -14.22
C SER A 167 -0.34 -13.56 -14.23
N THR A 168 -1.21 -12.64 -13.79
CA THR A 168 -0.95 -11.20 -13.86
C THR A 168 0.29 -10.78 -13.07
N ASP A 169 0.46 -11.34 -11.88
CA ASP A 169 1.63 -11.15 -11.03
C ASP A 169 2.91 -11.59 -11.76
N THR A 170 2.92 -12.78 -12.39
CA THR A 170 4.08 -13.28 -13.15
C THR A 170 4.46 -12.30 -14.27
N ILE A 171 3.49 -11.90 -15.10
CA ILE A 171 3.72 -10.95 -16.21
C ILE A 171 4.30 -9.63 -15.68
N MET A 172 3.71 -9.09 -14.63
CA MET A 172 4.12 -7.83 -14.02
C MET A 172 5.57 -7.88 -13.49
N HIS A 173 5.93 -8.89 -12.69
CA HIS A 173 7.27 -9.00 -12.12
C HIS A 173 8.33 -9.34 -13.18
N GLU A 174 8.03 -10.19 -14.17
CA GLU A 174 8.95 -10.47 -15.28
C GLU A 174 9.20 -9.23 -16.17
N ARG A 175 8.21 -8.34 -16.30
CA ARG A 175 8.38 -7.07 -17.02
C ARG A 175 9.15 -6.05 -16.19
N LEU A 176 8.89 -5.97 -14.90
CA LEU A 176 9.62 -5.08 -13.99
C LEU A 176 11.09 -5.51 -13.89
N SER A 177 11.39 -6.81 -13.81
CA SER A 177 12.76 -7.30 -13.72
C SER A 177 13.67 -6.85 -14.87
N LYS A 178 13.09 -6.45 -16.01
CA LYS A 178 13.77 -5.91 -17.20
C LYS A 178 13.87 -4.38 -17.23
N GLN A 179 13.31 -3.69 -16.24
CA GLN A 179 13.22 -2.22 -16.14
C GLN A 179 13.69 -1.73 -14.77
N PRO A 180 14.94 -2.02 -14.38
CA PRO A 180 15.43 -1.74 -13.04
C PRO A 180 15.50 -0.23 -12.77
N PHE A 181 14.90 0.19 -11.65
CA PHE A 181 15.07 1.53 -11.06
C PHE A 181 14.96 2.70 -12.06
N LEU A 182 13.98 2.63 -12.97
CA LEU A 182 13.71 3.74 -13.87
C LEU A 182 13.06 4.91 -13.11
N PRO A 183 13.44 6.17 -13.39
CA PRO A 183 12.64 7.32 -13.00
C PRO A 183 11.21 7.19 -13.54
N TYR A 184 10.22 7.61 -12.76
CA TYR A 184 8.80 7.52 -13.14
C TYR A 184 8.51 8.14 -14.51
N GLU A 185 9.15 9.26 -14.84
CA GLU A 185 8.99 9.97 -16.11
C GLU A 185 9.48 9.17 -17.32
N ARG A 186 10.38 8.21 -17.10
CA ARG A 186 10.94 7.34 -18.14
C ARG A 186 10.28 5.97 -18.19
N PHE A 187 9.40 5.66 -17.24
CA PHE A 187 8.70 4.39 -17.19
C PHE A 187 7.57 4.36 -18.22
N ASN A 188 7.68 3.49 -19.24
CA ASN A 188 6.66 3.39 -20.28
C ASN A 188 5.45 2.57 -19.80
N VAL A 189 4.52 3.26 -19.13
CA VAL A 189 3.30 2.65 -18.58
C VAL A 189 2.50 1.93 -19.65
N ALA A 190 2.29 2.55 -20.81
CA ALA A 190 1.42 2.00 -21.86
C ALA A 190 1.96 0.68 -22.43
N GLN A 191 3.27 0.59 -22.62
CA GLN A 191 3.92 -0.67 -23.01
C GLN A 191 3.86 -1.70 -21.89
N PHE A 192 4.07 -1.28 -20.64
CA PHE A 192 4.06 -2.17 -19.47
C PHE A 192 2.72 -2.89 -19.27
N VAL A 193 1.59 -2.25 -19.60
CA VAL A 193 0.23 -2.80 -19.41
C VAL A 193 -0.50 -3.16 -20.71
N ASN A 194 0.22 -3.34 -21.81
CA ASN A 194 -0.38 -3.63 -23.12
C ASN A 194 -1.14 -4.97 -23.20
N TYR A 195 -1.03 -5.84 -22.20
CA TYR A 195 -1.69 -7.14 -22.10
C TYR A 195 -3.13 -7.08 -21.57
N GLY A 196 -3.60 -5.92 -21.10
CA GLY A 196 -5.00 -5.73 -20.75
C GLY A 196 -5.85 -5.16 -21.88
N SER A 197 -7.13 -5.54 -21.91
CA SER A 197 -8.12 -4.97 -22.84
C SER A 197 -8.43 -3.50 -22.52
N GLN A 198 -8.90 -2.73 -23.51
CA GLN A 198 -9.29 -1.32 -23.28
C GLN A 198 -10.67 -1.18 -22.63
N HIS A 199 -11.56 -2.17 -22.81
CA HIS A 199 -12.91 -2.14 -22.27
C HIS A 199 -13.18 -3.39 -21.44
N TYR A 200 -13.74 -3.16 -20.25
CA TYR A 200 -14.05 -4.19 -19.27
C TYR A 200 -15.56 -4.22 -19.03
N ASP A 201 -16.27 -5.07 -19.77
CA ASP A 201 -17.69 -5.34 -19.52
C ASP A 201 -17.83 -6.60 -18.66
N LYS A 202 -18.26 -6.42 -17.41
CA LYS A 202 -18.57 -7.52 -16.47
C LYS A 202 -20.04 -7.94 -16.52
N GLY A 203 -20.80 -7.54 -17.53
CA GLY A 203 -22.24 -7.80 -17.58
C GLY A 203 -23.04 -6.87 -16.66
N GLU A 204 -22.47 -5.74 -16.25
CA GLU A 204 -23.08 -4.78 -15.30
C GLU A 204 -24.35 -4.12 -15.89
N HIS A 205 -24.50 -4.15 -17.21
CA HIS A 205 -25.72 -3.78 -17.94
C HIS A 205 -26.91 -4.72 -17.67
N LYS A 206 -26.68 -5.88 -17.03
CA LYS A 206 -27.73 -6.81 -16.59
C LYS A 206 -28.24 -6.55 -15.17
N ILE A 207 -27.68 -5.55 -14.48
CA ILE A 207 -28.18 -5.07 -13.19
C ILE A 207 -29.44 -4.24 -13.46
N ASP A 208 -30.54 -4.55 -12.76
CA ASP A 208 -31.84 -3.89 -12.92
C ASP A 208 -31.70 -2.34 -12.92
N PRO A 209 -32.22 -1.64 -13.95
CA PRO A 209 -32.23 -0.17 -14.02
C PRO A 209 -32.77 0.52 -12.75
N SER A 210 -33.71 -0.10 -12.04
CA SER A 210 -34.27 0.47 -10.80
C SER A 210 -33.25 0.51 -9.66
N ALA A 211 -32.41 -0.53 -9.54
CA ALA A 211 -31.30 -0.59 -8.60
C ALA A 211 -30.23 0.46 -8.93
N MET A 212 -29.96 0.69 -10.22
CA MET A 212 -29.01 1.70 -10.69
C MET A 212 -29.47 3.15 -10.45
N ALA A 213 -30.77 3.43 -10.47
CA ALA A 213 -31.32 4.77 -10.21
C ALA A 213 -31.16 5.19 -8.73
N SER A 214 -31.44 4.27 -7.79
CA SER A 214 -31.22 4.48 -6.34
C SER A 214 -29.75 4.69 -5.99
N ILE A 215 -28.87 3.97 -6.69
CA ILE A 215 -27.41 4.04 -6.56
C ILE A 215 -26.85 5.38 -7.03
N ARG A 216 -27.38 5.94 -8.13
CA ARG A 216 -26.97 7.24 -8.68
C ARG A 216 -27.37 8.44 -7.82
N ALA A 217 -28.30 8.23 -6.89
CA ALA A 217 -28.80 9.28 -5.99
C ALA A 217 -27.82 9.63 -4.84
N HIS A 218 -26.72 8.88 -4.67
CA HIS A 218 -25.69 9.16 -3.67
C HIS A 218 -24.40 9.54 -4.39
N ASN A 219 -24.11 10.84 -4.47
CA ASN A 219 -22.91 11.34 -5.12
C ASN A 219 -21.71 11.23 -4.16
N LEU A 220 -20.51 10.91 -4.68
CA LEU A 220 -19.25 11.00 -3.94
C LEU A 220 -19.10 12.36 -3.21
N ARG A 221 -19.66 13.44 -3.78
CA ARG A 221 -19.72 14.79 -3.20
C ARG A 221 -20.54 14.92 -1.92
N GLU A 222 -21.52 14.06 -1.70
CA GLU A 222 -22.35 14.11 -0.49
C GLU A 222 -21.68 13.38 0.69
N VAL A 223 -20.73 12.50 0.39
CA VAL A 223 -19.99 11.67 1.36
C VAL A 223 -18.59 12.23 1.64
N LEU A 224 -17.97 12.89 0.66
CA LEU A 224 -16.75 13.65 0.85
C LEU A 224 -17.14 15.09 1.16
N HIS A 225 -16.85 15.56 2.39
CA HIS A 225 -16.81 17.00 2.64
C HIS A 225 -15.74 17.61 1.72
N GLU A 226 -16.17 18.15 0.57
CA GLU A 226 -15.31 18.90 -0.34
C GLU A 226 -14.76 20.12 0.42
N THR A 227 -13.47 20.11 0.76
CA THR A 227 -12.71 21.35 0.98
C THR A 227 -12.11 21.74 -0.34
N TRP A 228 -12.96 22.16 -1.28
CA TRP A 228 -12.52 22.73 -2.54
C TRP A 228 -13.38 23.95 -2.85
N THR A 229 -12.82 25.15 -2.69
CA THR A 229 -13.45 26.39 -3.17
C THR A 229 -12.80 26.83 -4.49
N PRO A 230 -13.55 27.36 -5.46
CA PRO A 230 -13.05 27.65 -6.82
C PRO A 230 -12.06 28.85 -6.97
N GLU A 231 -11.49 29.38 -5.89
CA GLU A 231 -10.77 30.67 -5.92
C GLU A 231 -9.24 30.56 -6.10
N GLU A 232 -8.65 29.37 -6.15
CA GLU A 232 -7.20 29.18 -6.30
C GLU A 232 -6.67 29.35 -7.75
N LYS A 233 -7.17 30.36 -8.47
CA LYS A 233 -6.66 30.71 -9.82
C LYS A 233 -5.82 31.98 -9.88
N LYS A 234 -5.48 32.61 -8.76
CA LYS A 234 -4.49 33.71 -8.72
C LYS A 234 -3.67 33.64 -7.43
N LEU A 235 -2.58 32.86 -7.44
CA LEU A 235 -1.51 33.00 -6.43
C LEU A 235 -0.20 33.23 -7.16
N ASP A 236 0.31 34.45 -6.97
CA ASP A 236 1.64 34.92 -7.30
C ASP A 236 2.71 33.98 -6.69
N PRO A 237 3.72 33.50 -7.46
CA PRO A 237 4.75 32.60 -6.96
C PRO A 237 5.62 33.14 -5.82
N SER A 238 5.48 34.42 -5.45
CA SER A 238 6.31 35.09 -4.44
C SER A 238 5.68 35.26 -3.04
N ALA A 239 4.41 34.88 -2.84
CA ALA A 239 3.74 35.08 -1.55
C ALA A 239 3.81 33.84 -0.63
N ARG A 240 4.49 33.96 0.53
CA ARG A 240 4.37 32.99 1.64
C ARG A 240 2.99 33.13 2.30
N PRO A 241 2.18 32.06 2.46
CA PRO A 241 0.92 32.18 3.18
C PRO A 241 1.06 31.80 4.66
N ALA A 242 0.40 32.62 5.49
CA ALA A 242 0.21 32.47 6.92
C ALA A 242 -0.71 31.28 7.28
N ALA A 243 -0.61 30.84 8.53
CA ALA A 243 -1.38 29.74 9.11
C ALA A 243 -2.90 29.97 9.02
N VAL A 244 -3.63 29.04 8.39
CA VAL A 244 -5.10 29.03 8.34
C VAL A 244 -5.66 28.00 9.33
N LYS A 245 -6.66 28.46 10.08
CA LYS A 245 -7.42 27.75 11.11
C LYS A 245 -8.36 26.71 10.50
N GLY A 246 -8.34 25.52 11.11
CA GLY A 246 -9.43 24.56 11.37
C GLY A 246 -10.56 24.36 10.36
N ALA A 247 -10.64 23.15 9.81
CA ALA A 247 -11.90 22.47 9.51
C ALA A 247 -11.76 20.97 9.86
N ALA A 248 -12.71 20.46 10.65
CA ALA A 248 -12.75 19.06 11.08
C ALA A 248 -13.61 18.22 10.13
N PRO A 249 -13.29 16.93 9.87
CA PRO A 249 -14.24 15.99 9.31
C PRO A 249 -14.71 14.95 10.34
N ALA A 250 -16.00 14.64 10.28
CA ALA A 250 -16.72 13.72 11.14
C ALA A 250 -16.86 12.32 10.50
N ASN A 251 -16.69 11.28 11.34
CA ASN A 251 -17.46 10.02 11.37
C ASN A 251 -16.93 9.21 12.57
N ASP A 252 -17.29 9.47 13.82
CA ASP A 252 -18.60 9.51 14.52
C ASP A 252 -19.26 8.16 14.88
N LYS A 253 -18.53 7.04 14.82
CA LYS A 253 -18.96 5.80 15.52
C LYS A 253 -17.91 5.19 16.46
N VAL A 254 -16.62 5.44 16.26
CA VAL A 254 -15.57 5.15 17.27
C VAL A 254 -15.42 6.31 18.28
N ALA A 255 -15.72 7.54 17.85
CA ALA A 255 -15.67 8.74 18.69
C ALA A 255 -16.79 8.81 19.76
N LYS A 256 -17.94 8.14 19.54
CA LYS A 256 -19.05 8.14 20.50
C LYS A 256 -18.78 7.31 21.76
N LYS A 257 -17.84 6.37 21.73
CA LYS A 257 -17.42 5.63 22.94
C LYS A 257 -16.35 6.37 23.74
N ALA A 258 -15.71 7.38 23.15
CA ALA A 258 -14.70 8.23 23.82
C ALA A 258 -15.29 9.50 24.47
N LYS A 259 -16.58 9.79 24.26
CA LYS A 259 -17.24 11.05 24.67
C LYS A 259 -17.91 11.05 26.05
N LYS A 260 -17.65 10.07 26.92
CA LYS A 260 -18.08 10.18 28.33
C LYS A 260 -16.89 10.44 29.25
N ASN A 261 -16.84 11.71 29.68
CA ASN A 261 -16.07 12.33 30.75
C ASN A 261 -14.54 12.32 30.60
N VAL A 262 -13.98 13.39 30.03
CA VAL A 262 -12.93 14.19 30.69
C VAL A 262 -12.95 15.61 30.08
N ASP A 263 -13.36 16.61 30.86
CA ASP A 263 -13.07 18.02 30.54
C ASP A 263 -11.57 18.24 30.64
N LEU A 264 -10.92 18.73 29.57
CA LEU A 264 -9.48 19.03 29.59
C LEU A 264 -9.19 20.47 29.14
N PRO A 265 -8.50 21.26 29.99
CA PRO A 265 -8.27 22.69 29.77
C PRO A 265 -7.08 23.01 28.83
N VAL A 266 -7.02 24.29 28.47
CA VAL A 266 -6.36 24.91 27.29
C VAL A 266 -4.82 24.94 27.31
N ASN A 267 -4.13 24.20 28.19
CA ASN A 267 -2.67 24.01 28.10
C ASN A 267 -2.33 22.56 27.71
N MET A 268 -2.64 22.22 26.46
CA MET A 268 -2.79 20.83 25.99
C MET A 268 -1.50 20.01 25.91
N ASP A 269 -0.33 20.61 25.66
CA ASP A 269 0.85 19.83 25.26
C ASP A 269 1.61 19.17 26.42
N GLU A 270 1.80 19.89 27.52
CA GLU A 270 2.41 19.35 28.74
C GLU A 270 1.43 18.45 29.51
N THR A 271 0.15 18.86 29.55
CA THR A 271 -0.93 18.12 30.22
C THR A 271 -1.21 16.78 29.56
N MET A 272 -1.23 16.71 28.22
CA MET A 272 -1.39 15.43 27.50
C MET A 272 -0.19 14.50 27.69
N THR A 273 1.03 15.04 27.74
CA THR A 273 2.23 14.23 27.96
C THR A 273 2.21 13.61 29.37
N LYS A 274 1.85 14.40 30.40
CA LYS A 274 1.65 13.89 31.77
C LYS A 274 0.53 12.84 31.84
N THR A 275 -0.59 13.09 31.14
CA THR A 275 -1.74 12.16 31.12
C THR A 275 -1.39 10.84 30.43
N PHE A 276 -0.62 10.90 29.34
CA PHE A 276 -0.10 9.72 28.67
C PHE A 276 0.74 8.86 29.61
N TRP A 277 1.71 9.45 30.31
CA TRP A 277 2.54 8.70 31.25
C TRP A 277 1.72 8.10 32.38
N SER A 278 0.71 8.83 32.89
CA SER A 278 -0.22 8.26 33.88
C SER A 278 -1.02 7.07 33.34
N TYR A 279 -1.40 7.06 32.05
CA TYR A 279 -2.04 5.90 31.45
C TYR A 279 -1.08 4.72 31.26
N VAL A 280 0.17 4.97 30.87
CA VAL A 280 1.21 3.94 30.78
C VAL A 280 1.43 3.28 32.14
N GLU A 281 1.62 4.07 33.21
CA GLU A 281 1.81 3.58 34.59
C GLU A 281 0.62 2.75 35.10
N LYS A 282 -0.60 3.10 34.66
CA LYS A 282 -1.83 2.38 35.01
C LYS A 282 -2.14 1.20 34.08
N GLY A 283 -1.24 0.86 33.16
CA GLY A 283 -1.43 -0.21 32.16
C GLY A 283 -2.54 0.06 31.15
N LYS A 284 -3.02 1.29 31.03
CA LYS A 284 -4.12 1.70 30.12
C LYS A 284 -3.57 2.01 28.73
N TYR A 285 -2.93 1.02 28.10
CA TYR A 285 -2.19 1.20 26.85
C TYR A 285 -3.04 1.72 25.69
N ASP A 286 -4.30 1.28 25.56
CA ASP A 286 -5.18 1.77 24.49
C ASP A 286 -5.44 3.29 24.60
N LYS A 287 -5.58 3.79 25.83
CA LYS A 287 -5.80 5.22 26.08
C LYS A 287 -4.53 6.02 25.81
N ALA A 288 -3.37 5.48 26.20
CA ALA A 288 -2.08 6.08 25.91
C ALA A 288 -1.79 6.12 24.39
N GLU A 289 -2.13 5.05 23.67
CA GLU A 289 -1.96 4.96 22.21
C GLU A 289 -2.86 5.96 21.48
N CYS A 290 -4.08 6.17 21.98
CA CYS A 290 -4.99 7.20 21.48
C CYS A 290 -4.37 8.61 21.61
N LEU A 291 -3.77 8.94 22.76
CA LEU A 291 -3.11 10.24 22.96
C LEU A 291 -1.90 10.42 22.04
N ALA A 292 -1.06 9.39 21.89
CA ALA A 292 0.09 9.44 21.00
C ALA A 292 -0.35 9.64 19.53
N SER A 293 -1.35 8.88 19.08
CA SER A 293 -1.91 8.97 17.74
C SER A 293 -2.61 10.30 17.48
N TYR A 294 -3.31 10.84 18.48
CA TYR A 294 -3.90 12.16 18.42
C TYR A 294 -2.84 13.23 18.20
N LYS A 295 -1.74 13.23 18.97
CA LYS A 295 -0.63 14.19 18.75
C LYS A 295 -0.06 14.11 17.33
N ILE A 296 0.19 12.91 16.81
CA ILE A 296 0.69 12.72 15.43
C ILE A 296 -0.32 13.26 14.40
N SER A 297 -1.62 13.05 14.62
CA SER A 297 -2.66 13.53 13.70
C SER A 297 -2.84 15.05 13.71
N ARG A 298 -2.57 15.69 14.85
CA ARG A 298 -2.67 17.16 15.00
C ARG A 298 -1.46 17.85 14.41
N ASP A 299 -0.27 17.28 14.58
CA ASP A 299 0.95 17.76 13.96
C ASP A 299 1.90 16.58 13.69
N SER A 300 1.99 16.20 12.41
CA SER A 300 2.87 15.11 11.95
C SER A 300 4.35 15.47 11.94
N ARG A 301 4.70 16.74 12.17
CA ARG A 301 6.08 17.21 12.35
C ARG A 301 6.45 17.35 13.82
N ASN A 302 5.52 17.17 14.75
CA ASN A 302 5.80 17.21 16.17
C ASN A 302 6.44 15.88 16.63
N PRO A 303 7.68 15.91 17.17
CA PRO A 303 8.37 14.69 17.60
C PRO A 303 7.71 13.96 18.79
N ILE A 304 6.91 14.66 19.62
CA ILE A 304 6.41 14.14 20.89
C ILE A 304 5.45 12.97 20.68
N GLY A 305 4.57 13.02 19.67
CA GLY A 305 3.63 11.94 19.39
C GLY A 305 4.35 10.63 19.00
N TYR A 306 5.38 10.73 18.16
CA TYR A 306 6.23 9.60 17.80
C TYR A 306 7.03 9.08 18.99
N GLN A 307 7.54 9.96 19.85
CA GLN A 307 8.20 9.57 21.09
C GLN A 307 7.26 8.76 21.98
N MET A 308 6.04 9.25 22.24
CA MET A 308 5.05 8.56 23.06
C MET A 308 4.71 7.17 22.48
N ARG A 309 4.45 7.11 21.16
CA ARG A 309 4.09 5.84 20.51
C ARG A 309 5.24 4.83 20.49
N SER A 310 6.49 5.30 20.37
CA SER A 310 7.67 4.42 20.39
C SER A 310 7.80 3.66 21.72
N VAL A 311 7.57 4.34 22.85
CA VAL A 311 7.61 3.73 24.19
C VAL A 311 6.54 2.66 24.33
N LEU A 312 5.29 2.97 23.97
CA LEU A 312 4.19 2.00 24.03
C LEU A 312 4.46 0.74 23.21
N LYS A 313 4.95 0.91 21.98
CA LYS A 313 5.24 -0.22 21.11
C LYS A 313 6.38 -1.06 21.64
N TYR A 314 7.39 -0.44 22.25
CA TYR A 314 8.48 -1.15 22.89
C TYR A 314 7.96 -2.01 24.04
N ASP A 315 7.13 -1.45 24.92
CA ASP A 315 6.57 -2.14 26.08
C ASP A 315 5.62 -3.29 25.67
N ARG A 316 4.95 -3.17 24.51
CA ARG A 316 4.09 -4.21 23.93
C ARG A 316 4.84 -5.26 23.10
N GLY A 317 6.16 -5.14 22.96
CA GLY A 317 6.98 -6.06 22.17
C GLY A 317 6.95 -5.84 20.65
N ASP A 318 6.28 -4.78 20.17
CA ASP A 318 6.41 -4.31 18.78
C ASP A 318 7.71 -3.52 18.63
N TYR A 319 8.83 -4.25 18.68
CA TYR A 319 10.15 -3.64 18.60
C TYR A 319 10.41 -2.99 17.23
N GLN A 320 9.76 -3.45 16.15
CA GLN A 320 9.91 -2.86 14.82
C GLN A 320 9.24 -1.50 14.75
N GLY A 321 7.99 -1.41 15.21
CA GLY A 321 7.28 -0.15 15.29
C GLY A 321 7.91 0.81 16.30
N ALA A 322 8.44 0.32 17.41
CA ALA A 322 9.16 1.11 18.40
C ALA A 322 10.42 1.76 17.82
N ALA A 323 11.26 0.99 17.12
CA ALA A 323 12.46 1.51 16.46
C ALA A 323 12.10 2.58 15.42
N ARG A 324 11.06 2.34 14.60
CA ARG A 324 10.61 3.29 13.58
C ARG A 324 10.14 4.61 14.18
N ASP A 325 9.29 4.57 15.20
CA ASP A 325 8.77 5.78 15.85
C ASP A 325 9.87 6.53 16.62
N ALA A 326 10.80 5.81 17.26
CA ALA A 326 11.95 6.45 17.92
C ALA A 326 12.86 7.15 16.92
N TYR A 327 13.15 6.49 15.78
CA TYR A 327 13.93 7.07 14.71
C TYR A 327 13.26 8.30 14.10
N ARG A 328 11.94 8.25 13.85
CA ARG A 328 11.19 9.40 13.34
C ARG A 328 11.21 10.57 14.32
N ALA A 329 11.04 10.33 15.62
CA ALA A 329 11.15 11.38 16.63
C ALA A 329 12.54 12.04 16.65
N MET A 330 13.62 11.26 16.49
CA MET A 330 14.99 11.79 16.38
C MET A 330 15.16 12.64 15.11
N GLN A 331 14.66 12.20 13.95
CA GLN A 331 14.69 12.98 12.70
C GLN A 331 13.94 14.30 12.79
N LEU A 332 12.84 14.34 13.54
CA LEU A 332 12.04 15.53 13.79
C LEU A 332 12.65 16.45 14.87
N GLY A 333 13.87 16.15 15.34
CA GLY A 333 14.60 17.00 16.27
C GLY A 333 14.22 16.81 17.74
N SER A 334 13.63 15.67 18.12
CA SER A 334 13.37 15.39 19.54
C SER A 334 14.65 15.39 20.34
N LYS A 335 14.64 16.11 21.46
CA LYS A 335 15.76 16.15 22.43
C LYS A 335 15.57 15.13 23.57
N HIS A 336 14.61 14.22 23.49
CA HIS A 336 14.34 13.31 24.59
C HIS A 336 15.46 12.28 24.77
N PRO A 337 16.11 12.22 25.94
CA PRO A 337 17.37 11.47 26.12
C PRO A 337 17.21 9.96 25.94
N LYS A 338 16.00 9.42 26.17
CA LYS A 338 15.74 7.97 26.06
C LYS A 338 15.50 7.48 24.64
N LEU A 339 15.38 8.36 23.62
CA LEU A 339 15.05 7.92 22.27
C LEU A 339 16.16 7.08 21.61
N VAL A 340 17.42 7.48 21.81
CA VAL A 340 18.57 6.71 21.31
C VAL A 340 18.62 5.33 21.98
N TRP A 341 18.37 5.29 23.29
CA TRP A 341 18.30 4.04 24.04
C TRP A 341 17.17 3.15 23.51
N LEU A 342 15.97 3.71 23.32
CA LEU A 342 14.80 2.95 22.87
C LEU A 342 14.99 2.41 21.46
N TYR A 343 15.53 3.22 20.55
CA TYR A 343 15.89 2.79 19.19
C TYR A 343 16.90 1.64 19.21
N LYS A 344 18.02 1.79 19.95
CA LYS A 344 19.07 0.75 20.03
C LYS A 344 18.55 -0.56 20.62
N ASN A 345 17.77 -0.49 21.70
CA ASN A 345 17.24 -1.69 22.36
C ASN A 345 16.16 -2.37 21.50
N ALA A 346 15.29 -1.59 20.85
CA ALA A 346 14.31 -2.12 19.92
C ALA A 346 14.99 -2.87 18.75
N MET A 347 16.03 -2.28 18.17
CA MET A 347 16.82 -2.93 17.12
C MET A 347 17.54 -4.20 17.61
N ALA A 348 18.07 -4.20 18.83
CA ALA A 348 18.70 -5.38 19.43
C ALA A 348 17.69 -6.52 19.64
N ARG A 349 16.49 -6.20 20.14
CA ARG A 349 15.39 -7.17 20.33
C ARG A 349 14.89 -7.74 19.01
N LEU A 350 14.79 -6.93 17.95
CA LEU A 350 14.48 -7.41 16.60
C LEU A 350 15.54 -8.38 16.07
N LYS A 351 16.82 -8.07 16.29
CA LYS A 351 17.92 -8.97 15.90
C LYS A 351 17.82 -10.31 16.65
N ALA A 352 17.55 -10.26 17.95
CA ALA A 352 17.37 -11.47 18.76
C ALA A 352 16.14 -12.30 18.31
N GLN A 353 15.00 -11.65 18.05
CA GLN A 353 13.80 -12.33 17.53
C GLN A 353 14.07 -13.03 16.20
N ARG A 354 14.80 -12.38 15.28
CA ARG A 354 15.19 -12.98 14.00
C ARG A 354 16.17 -14.14 14.16
N GLN A 355 17.12 -14.05 15.08
CA GLN A 355 18.05 -15.14 15.35
C GLN A 355 17.34 -16.34 15.98
N MET A 356 16.37 -16.10 16.84
CA MET A 356 15.57 -17.14 17.49
C MET A 356 14.62 -17.82 16.51
N SER A 357 14.00 -17.09 15.59
CA SER A 357 13.18 -17.70 14.53
C SER A 357 14.02 -18.59 13.61
N VAL A 358 15.21 -18.13 13.20
CA VAL A 358 16.15 -18.93 12.39
C VAL A 358 16.64 -20.18 13.15
N ALA A 359 16.88 -20.08 14.45
CA ALA A 359 17.27 -21.23 15.27
C ALA A 359 16.14 -22.26 15.44
N VAL A 360 14.88 -21.80 15.58
CA VAL A 360 13.70 -22.68 15.62
C VAL A 360 13.53 -23.39 14.28
N ASP A 361 13.61 -22.66 13.16
CA ASP A 361 13.47 -23.21 11.81
C ASP A 361 14.53 -24.29 11.53
N ASN A 362 15.78 -24.04 11.95
CA ASN A 362 16.88 -25.00 11.81
C ASN A 362 16.67 -26.25 12.69
N ASN A 363 16.13 -26.12 13.92
CA ASN A 363 15.85 -27.27 14.77
C ASN A 363 14.67 -28.11 14.27
N THR A 364 13.64 -27.51 13.67
CA THR A 364 12.56 -28.26 13.00
C THR A 364 13.03 -28.98 11.75
N ALA A 365 13.99 -28.43 11.01
CA ALA A 365 14.59 -29.08 9.84
C ALA A 365 15.48 -30.28 10.22
N VAL A 366 16.11 -30.27 11.40
CA VAL A 366 16.91 -31.39 11.90
C VAL A 366 16.03 -32.54 12.40
N LEU A 367 14.90 -32.25 13.07
CA LEU A 367 13.98 -33.28 13.57
C LEU A 367 13.21 -34.01 12.46
N ASN A 368 12.98 -33.36 11.31
CA ASN A 368 12.31 -33.97 10.15
C ASN A 368 13.26 -34.74 9.22
N ASN A 369 14.57 -34.80 9.53
CA ASN A 369 15.60 -35.45 8.72
C ASN A 369 16.34 -36.58 9.46
N THR A 370 15.84 -37.03 10.61
CA THR A 370 16.27 -38.29 11.22
C THR A 370 15.47 -39.46 10.61
N PRO A 371 16.13 -40.49 10.04
CA PRO A 371 15.50 -41.57 9.28
C PRO A 371 14.59 -42.49 10.11
#